data_AF-M0IEZ8-F1
#
_entry.id   AF-M0IEZ8-F1
#
_cell.length_a   1.000
_cell.length_b   1.000
_cell.length_c   1.000
_cell.angle_alpha   90.00
_cell.angle_beta   90.00
_cell.angle_gamma   90.00
#
_symmetry.space_group_name_H-M   'P 1'
#
loop_
_entity.id
_entity.type
_entity.pdbx_description
1 polymer ?
#
loop_
_entity_poly.entity_id
_entity_poly.type
_entity_poly.pdbx_seq_one_letter_code
_entity_poly.pdbx_strand_id
1 'polypeptide(L)' 'MTDEDAVTQEIAAAYYDDEITVDQLTELVGAEVAANLRVLKQQLDEDFINEVADA' A
#
# COMPACT_ATOMS: atom_id res chain seq x y z
N MET A 1 -6.74 18.46 -2.57
CA MET A 1 -6.32 17.23 -3.25
C MET A 1 -6.07 17.59 -4.69
N THR A 2 -4.89 17.23 -5.20
CA THR A 2 -4.63 17.26 -6.64
C THR A 2 -5.12 15.94 -7.26
N ASP A 3 -5.31 15.91 -8.58
CA ASP A 3 -5.68 14.66 -9.26
C ASP A 3 -4.57 13.59 -9.14
N GLU A 4 -3.30 14.00 -9.08
CA GLU A 4 -2.14 13.11 -8.87
C GLU A 4 -2.17 12.42 -7.50
N ASP A 5 -2.58 13.14 -6.44
CA ASP A 5 -2.76 12.56 -5.11
C ASP A 5 -3.88 11.52 -5.11
N ALA A 6 -4.98 11.78 -5.83
CA ALA A 6 -6.13 10.88 -5.89
C ALA A 6 -5.78 9.57 -6.63
N VAL A 7 -5.07 9.66 -7.75
CA VAL A 7 -4.59 8.50 -8.50
C VAL A 7 -3.63 7.66 -7.65
N THR A 8 -2.71 8.30 -6.93
CA THR A 8 -1.76 7.60 -6.05
C THR A 8 -2.48 6.85 -4.92
N GLN A 9 -3.54 7.44 -4.36
CA GLN A 9 -4.35 6.79 -3.32
C GLN A 9 -5.14 5.58 -3.85
N GLU A 10 -5.69 5.67 -5.05
CA GLU A 10 -6.39 4.54 -5.68
C GLU A 10 -5.43 3.37 -5.93
N ILE A 11 -4.22 3.65 -6.43
CA ILE A 11 -3.18 2.63 -6.62
C ILE A 11 -2.75 2.01 -5.29
N ALA A 12 -2.59 2.83 -4.24
CA ALA A 12 -2.24 2.34 -2.91
C ALA A 12 -3.32 1.42 -2.32
N ALA A 13 -4.61 1.77 -2.50
CA ALA A 13 -5.73 0.94 -2.07
C ALA A 13 -5.70 -0.43 -2.76
N ALA A 14 -5.57 -0.45 -4.09
CA ALA A 14 -5.46 -1.70 -4.85
C ALA A 14 -4.25 -2.56 -4.40
N TYR A 15 -3.14 -1.94 -4.00
CA TYR A 15 -1.99 -2.68 -3.50
C TYR A 15 -2.21 -3.25 -2.09
N TYR A 16 -2.86 -2.52 -1.19
CA TYR A 16 -3.19 -3.00 0.15
C TYR A 16 -4.21 -4.13 0.12
N ASP A 17 -5.16 -4.09 -0.80
CA ASP A 17 -6.15 -5.15 -1.03
C ASP A 17 -5.61 -6.35 -1.84
N ASP A 18 -4.31 -6.40 -2.12
CA ASP A 18 -3.64 -7.45 -2.92
C ASP A 18 -4.18 -7.60 -4.35
N GLU A 19 -4.85 -6.57 -4.89
CA GLU A 19 -5.37 -6.56 -6.26
C GLU A 19 -4.26 -6.35 -7.30
N ILE A 20 -3.15 -5.70 -6.91
CA ILE A 20 -1.96 -5.51 -7.75
C ILE A 20 -0.69 -6.02 -7.07
N THR A 21 0.25 -6.48 -7.89
CA THR A 21 1.57 -6.94 -7.44
C THR A 21 2.53 -5.79 -7.17
N VAL A 22 3.62 -6.06 -6.44
CA VAL A 22 4.71 -5.10 -6.22
C VAL A 22 5.35 -4.62 -7.52
N ASP A 23 5.44 -5.49 -8.52
CA ASP A 23 6.01 -5.14 -9.83
C ASP A 23 5.10 -4.12 -10.55
N GLN A 24 3.78 -4.38 -10.57
CA GLN A 24 2.80 -3.45 -11.14
C GLN A 24 2.75 -2.13 -10.36
N LEU A 25 2.81 -2.17 -9.02
CA LEU A 25 2.91 -0.97 -8.19
C LEU A 25 4.13 -0.14 -8.59
N THR A 26 5.28 -0.77 -8.76
CA THR A 26 6.54 -0.11 -9.11
C THR A 26 6.47 0.54 -10.49
N GLU A 27 5.81 -0.09 -11.46
CA GLU A 27 5.57 0.51 -12.79
C GLU A 27 4.67 1.75 -12.73
N LEU A 28 3.69 1.77 -11.82
CA LEU A 28 2.71 2.85 -11.71
C LEU A 28 3.20 4.07 -10.92
N VAL A 29 3.90 3.85 -9.80
CA VAL A 29 4.30 4.95 -8.89
C VAL A 29 5.82 5.13 -8.76
N GLY A 30 6.60 4.25 -9.38
CA GLY A 30 8.06 4.25 -9.26
C GLY A 30 8.56 3.53 -8.00
N ALA A 31 9.86 3.20 -8.01
CA ALA A 31 10.48 2.36 -6.97
C ALA A 31 10.47 2.99 -5.57
N GLU A 32 10.66 4.31 -5.47
CA GLU A 32 10.68 5.01 -4.18
C GLU A 32 9.31 4.97 -3.50
N VAL A 33 8.26 5.35 -4.23
CA VAL A 33 6.89 5.35 -3.70
C VAL A 33 6.43 3.93 -3.41
N ALA A 34 6.73 2.97 -4.29
CA ALA A 34 6.42 1.57 -4.07
C ALA A 34 7.11 1.01 -2.80
N ALA A 35 8.37 1.39 -2.54
CA ALA A 35 9.06 0.97 -1.32
C ALA A 35 8.38 1.53 -0.06
N ASN A 36 7.97 2.80 -0.08
CA ASN A 36 7.26 3.42 1.04
C ASN A 36 5.90 2.73 1.30
N LEU A 37 5.12 2.47 0.25
CA LEU A 37 3.82 1.78 0.38
C LEU A 37 3.98 0.34 0.87
N ARG A 38 5.02 -0.39 0.44
CA ARG A 38 5.33 -1.73 0.96
C ARG A 38 5.61 -1.76 2.46
N VAL A 39 6.32 -0.75 2.95
CA VAL A 39 6.64 -0.60 4.37
C VAL A 39 5.39 -0.24 5.17
N LEU A 40 4.49 0.57 4.61
CA LEU A 40 3.20 0.86 5.23
C LEU A 40 2.27 -0.36 5.28
N LYS A 41 2.20 -1.15 4.20
CA LYS A 41 1.41 -2.40 4.17
C LYS A 41 1.85 -3.37 5.27
N GLN A 42 3.16 -3.59 5.42
CA GLN A 42 3.70 -4.45 6.47
C GLN A 42 3.35 -3.96 7.88
N GLN A 43 3.43 -2.66 8.13
CA GLN A 43 3.01 -2.09 9.42
C GLN A 43 1.51 -2.31 9.68
N LEU A 44 0.66 -2.12 8.66
CA LEU A 44 -0.78 -2.38 8.79
C LEU A 44 -1.08 -3.85 9.08
N ASP A 45 -0.38 -4.78 8.41
CA ASP A 45 -0.53 -6.21 8.65
C ASP A 45 -0.04 -6.60 10.07
N GLU A 46 1.09 -6.05 10.52
CA GLU A 46 1.62 -6.27 11.88
C GLU A 46 0.70 -5.68 12.96
N ASP A 47 0.23 -4.45 12.77
CA ASP A 47 -0.70 -3.77 13.67
C ASP A 47 -2.05 -4.51 13.72
N PHE A 48 -2.55 -4.98 12.57
CA PHE A 48 -3.77 -5.78 12.48
C PHE A 48 -3.64 -7.11 13.24
N ILE A 49 -2.51 -7.80 13.08
CA ILE A 49 -2.25 -9.05 13.81
C ILE A 49 -2.21 -8.80 15.32
N ASN A 50 -1.58 -7.70 15.77
CA ASN A 50 -1.53 -7.35 17.18
C ASN A 50 -2.93 -7.03 17.75
N GLU A 51 -3.79 -6.31 17.01
CA GLU A 51 -5.15 -6.00 17.45
C GLU A 51 -6.05 -7.25 17.53
N VAL A 52 -5.91 -8.19 16.60
CA VAL A 52 -6.71 -9.43 16.58
C VAL A 52 -6.23 -10.45 17.63
N ALA A 53 -4.95 -10.45 17.99
CA ALA A 53 -4.38 -11.41 18.94
C ALA A 53 -4.82 -11.18 20.41
N ASP A 54 -5.33 -10.00 20.75
CA ASP A 54 -5.75 -9.62 22.10
C ASP A 54 -7.29 -9.76 22.36
N ALA A 55 -8.03 -10.45 21.46
CA ALA A 55 -9.49 -10.63 21.53
C ALA A 55 -9.96 -11.95 22.20
#